data_AF-A0A4S8KKI0-F1
#
_entry.id   AF-A0A4S8KKI0-F1
#
_cell.length_a   1.000
_cell.length_b   1.000
_cell.length_c   1.000
_cell.angle_alpha   90.00
_cell.angle_beta   90.00
_cell.angle_gamma   90.00
#
_symmetry.space_group_name_H-M   'P 1'
#
loop_
_entity.id
_entity.type
_entity.pdbx_description
1 polymer ?
#
loop_
_entity_poly.entity_id
_entity_poly.type
_entity_poly.pdbx_seq_one_letter_code
_entity_poly.pdbx_strand_id
1 'polypeptide(L)'
;ASLSRLLTTTYATRVNAQIVAPAKAVVVKPDKLEWVLTLPLDAAINEPYRHPSYLVAVLSYHIIRSRPFLEGNQRTGFFLGNEYLRAQGFPGLIKFEKGGEVYGDVHAVVE
;
A
#
# COMPACT_ATOMS: atom_id res chain seq x y z
N ALA A 1 -1.06 7.15 -10.40
CA ALA A 1 -0.72 7.76 -9.09
C ALA A 1 0.79 7.97 -9.03
N SER A 2 1.30 9.02 -8.38
CA SER A 2 2.74 9.20 -8.15
C SER A 2 3.17 8.46 -6.88
N LEU A 3 4.36 7.86 -6.85
CA LEU A 3 4.92 7.18 -5.67
C LEU A 3 4.95 8.07 -4.42
N SER A 4 5.26 9.36 -4.59
CA SER A 4 5.29 10.35 -3.50
C SER A 4 3.93 10.57 -2.83
N ARG A 5 2.83 10.24 -3.52
CA ARG A 5 1.47 10.32 -2.96
C ARG A 5 1.04 9.01 -2.29
N LEU A 6 1.59 7.88 -2.71
CA LEU A 6 1.23 6.55 -2.21
C LEU A 6 1.97 6.20 -0.92
N LEU A 7 3.24 6.56 -0.80
CA LEU A 7 4.07 6.26 0.38
C LEU A 7 3.89 7.29 1.50
N THR A 8 2.64 7.56 1.87
CA THR A 8 2.32 8.44 3.00
C THR A 8 1.48 7.68 4.03
N THR A 9 1.69 7.99 5.30
CA THR A 9 0.91 7.42 6.40
C THR A 9 -0.58 7.73 6.22
N THR A 10 -0.92 8.92 5.72
CA THR A 10 -2.29 9.34 5.41
C THR A 10 -2.92 8.45 4.34
N TYR A 11 -2.23 8.21 3.22
CA TYR A 11 -2.76 7.35 2.16
C TYR A 11 -2.95 5.91 2.65
N ALA A 12 -1.93 5.34 3.30
CA ALA A 12 -1.99 3.99 3.85
C ALA A 12 -3.14 3.80 4.86
N THR A 13 -3.38 4.81 5.71
CA THR A 13 -4.47 4.79 6.69
C THR A 13 -5.84 4.87 6.03
N ARG A 14 -6.01 5.70 4.99
CA ARG A 14 -7.25 5.79 4.22
C ARG A 14 -7.57 4.47 3.49
N VAL A 15 -6.56 3.86 2.88
CA VAL A 15 -6.69 2.54 2.25
C VAL A 15 -7.10 1.49 3.29
N ASN A 16 -6.45 1.47 4.46
CA ASN A 16 -6.84 0.53 5.51
C ASN A 16 -8.28 0.75 5.97
N ALA A 17 -8.73 2.01 6.12
CA ALA A 17 -10.10 2.35 6.49
C ALA A 17 -11.14 1.79 5.51
N GLN A 18 -10.87 1.86 4.20
CA GLN A 18 -11.75 1.25 3.19
C GLN A 18 -11.74 -0.29 3.27
N ILE A 19 -10.57 -0.89 3.50
CA ILE A 19 -10.40 -2.35 3.55
C ILE A 19 -11.08 -2.99 4.76
N VAL A 20 -11.08 -2.32 5.91
CA VAL A 20 -11.63 -2.86 7.16
C VAL A 20 -13.07 -2.45 7.42
N ALA A 21 -13.65 -1.56 6.61
CA ALA A 21 -15.03 -1.15 6.75
C ALA A 21 -15.98 -2.37 6.82
N PRO A 22 -16.99 -2.35 7.71
CA PRO A 22 -17.41 -1.24 8.57
C PRO A 22 -16.63 -1.11 9.90
N ALA A 23 -15.60 -1.93 10.14
CA ALA A 23 -14.78 -1.80 11.34
C ALA A 23 -13.98 -0.49 11.34
N LYS A 24 -13.59 -0.02 12.54
CA LYS A 24 -12.80 1.21 12.68
C LYS A 24 -11.33 0.92 12.33
N ALA A 25 -10.78 1.65 11.35
CA ALA A 25 -9.35 1.66 11.13
C ALA A 25 -8.62 2.37 12.27
N VAL A 26 -7.66 1.67 12.86
CA VAL A 26 -6.82 2.17 13.96
C VAL A 26 -5.37 1.86 13.65
N VAL A 27 -4.53 2.89 13.64
CA VAL A 27 -3.08 2.74 13.59
C VAL A 27 -2.59 2.54 15.03
N VAL A 28 -2.06 1.35 15.32
CA VAL A 28 -1.57 0.97 16.66
C VAL A 28 -0.06 1.19 16.82
N LYS A 29 0.68 1.32 15.70
CA LYS A 29 2.13 1.59 15.69
C LYS A 29 2.49 2.61 14.60
N PRO A 30 2.30 3.91 14.86
CA PRO A 30 2.52 4.95 13.85
C PRO A 30 3.99 5.06 13.43
N ASP A 31 4.92 4.90 14.37
CA ASP A 31 6.38 4.85 14.13
C ASP A 31 6.76 3.72 13.15
N LYS A 32 6.17 2.54 13.33
CA LYS A 32 6.38 1.42 12.42
C LYS A 32 5.76 1.67 11.07
N LEU A 33 4.57 2.28 11.01
CA LEU A 33 3.93 2.63 9.74
C LEU A 33 4.81 3.60 8.93
N GLU A 34 5.33 4.64 9.57
CA GLU A 34 6.23 5.59 8.92
C GLU A 34 7.50 4.91 8.40
N TRP A 35 8.16 4.12 9.26
CA TRP A 35 9.36 3.38 8.89
C TRP A 35 9.13 2.41 7.73
N VAL A 36 8.06 1.60 7.73
CA VAL A 36 7.85 0.64 6.63
C VAL A 36 7.61 1.31 5.27
N LEU A 37 7.09 2.54 5.27
CA LEU A 37 6.85 3.31 4.05
C LEU A 37 8.14 3.88 3.45
N THR A 38 9.23 4.01 4.23
CA THR A 38 10.55 4.44 3.70
C THR A 38 11.34 3.28 3.08
N LEU A 39 11.10 2.04 3.53
CA LEU A 39 11.90 0.88 3.14
C LEU A 39 12.02 0.64 1.63
N PRO A 40 11.00 0.86 0.78
CA PRO A 40 11.15 0.69 -0.66
C PRO A 40 12.13 1.70 -1.27
N LEU A 41 12.20 2.93 -0.73
CA LEU A 41 13.16 3.93 -1.17
C LEU A 41 14.57 3.53 -0.71
N ASP A 42 14.72 3.11 0.55
CA ASP A 42 16.00 2.65 1.09
C ASP A 42 16.55 1.45 0.29
N ALA A 43 15.69 0.48 -0.04
CA ALA A 43 16.05 -0.67 -0.86
C ALA A 43 16.42 -0.27 -2.29
N ALA A 44 15.72 0.70 -2.90
CA ALA A 44 16.04 1.18 -4.24
C ALA A 44 17.40 1.91 -4.31
N ILE A 45 17.76 2.64 -3.25
CA ILE A 45 19.04 3.34 -3.15
C ILE A 45 20.19 2.34 -2.96
N ASN A 46 20.04 1.38 -2.04
CA ASN A 46 21.12 0.47 -1.67
C ASN A 46 21.26 -0.74 -2.61
N GLU A 47 20.16 -1.16 -3.25
CA GLU A 47 20.12 -2.31 -4.15
C GLU A 47 19.51 -1.94 -5.53
N PRO A 48 20.12 -1.02 -6.29
CA PRO A 48 19.49 -0.42 -7.49
C PRO A 48 19.24 -1.41 -8.64
N TYR A 49 19.89 -2.57 -8.62
CA TYR A 49 19.74 -3.62 -9.62
C TYR A 49 18.53 -4.53 -9.38
N ARG A 50 17.83 -4.36 -8.25
CA ARG A 50 16.67 -5.18 -7.91
C ARG A 50 15.47 -4.82 -8.77
N HIS A 51 14.74 -5.85 -9.18
CA HIS A 51 13.49 -5.67 -9.89
C HIS A 51 12.45 -4.98 -8.99
N PRO A 52 11.58 -4.10 -9.52
CA PRO A 52 10.47 -3.45 -8.79
C PRO A 52 9.62 -4.35 -7.89
N SER A 53 9.43 -5.61 -8.28
CA SER A 53 8.73 -6.60 -7.45
C SER A 53 9.40 -6.85 -6.10
N TYR A 54 10.72 -6.71 -6.00
CA TYR A 54 11.47 -6.79 -4.74
C TYR A 54 11.09 -5.65 -3.80
N LEU A 55 11.07 -4.40 -4.29
CA LEU A 55 10.70 -3.22 -3.50
C LEU A 55 9.27 -3.34 -2.95
N VAL A 56 8.38 -3.92 -3.74
CA VAL A 56 6.99 -4.21 -3.38
C VAL A 56 6.89 -5.33 -2.35
N ALA A 57 7.73 -6.37 -2.49
CA ALA A 57 7.82 -7.44 -1.51
C ALA A 57 8.31 -6.89 -0.17
N VAL A 58 9.33 -6.02 -0.16
CA VAL A 58 9.82 -5.31 1.04
C VAL A 58 8.68 -4.54 1.70
N LEU A 59 7.98 -3.68 0.95
CA LEU A 59 6.83 -2.91 1.48
C LEU A 59 5.77 -3.81 2.11
N SER A 60 5.30 -4.79 1.35
CA SER A 60 4.17 -5.66 1.73
C SER A 60 4.53 -6.52 2.93
N TYR A 61 5.71 -7.15 2.90
CA TYR A 61 6.22 -7.99 3.98
C TYR A 61 6.32 -7.20 5.28
N HIS A 62 6.88 -5.99 5.23
CA HIS A 62 7.08 -5.20 6.45
C HIS A 62 5.77 -4.66 7.01
N ILE A 63 4.77 -4.29 6.21
CA ILE A 63 3.42 -3.96 6.71
C ILE A 63 2.79 -5.17 7.40
N ILE A 64 2.85 -6.35 6.76
CA ILE A 64 2.31 -7.60 7.30
C ILE A 64 2.98 -7.96 8.63
N ARG A 65 4.31 -7.84 8.70
CA ARG A 65 5.11 -8.29 9.84
C ARG A 65 5.07 -7.32 11.01
N SER A 66 5.18 -6.01 10.74
CA SER A 66 5.17 -4.99 11.80
C SER A 66 3.79 -4.77 12.40
N ARG A 67 2.74 -5.09 11.62
CA ARG A 67 1.32 -4.95 11.99
C ARG A 67 1.00 -3.54 12.52
N PRO A 68 1.16 -2.48 11.71
CA PRO A 68 0.93 -1.12 12.17
C PRO A 68 -0.54 -0.79 12.39
N PHE A 69 -1.46 -1.56 11.80
CA PHE A 69 -2.91 -1.41 11.97
C PHE A 69 -3.45 -2.45 12.95
N LEU A 70 -4.54 -2.11 13.65
CA LEU A 70 -5.26 -3.06 14.50
C LEU A 70 -5.75 -4.26 13.68
N GLU A 71 -6.32 -4.00 12.51
CA GLU A 71 -6.83 -5.00 11.57
C GLU A 71 -6.43 -4.72 10.12
N GLY A 72 -6.58 -5.73 9.26
CA GLY A 72 -6.41 -5.56 7.82
C GLY A 72 -4.97 -5.51 7.31
N ASN A 73 -3.94 -5.66 8.15
CA ASN A 73 -2.53 -5.54 7.76
C ASN A 73 -2.14 -6.34 6.49
N GLN A 74 -2.63 -7.58 6.35
CA GLN A 74 -2.37 -8.40 5.16
C GLN A 74 -2.98 -7.80 3.89
N ARG A 75 -4.26 -7.46 3.94
CA ARG A 75 -4.99 -6.84 2.82
C ARG A 75 -4.41 -5.47 2.47
N THR A 76 -4.11 -4.65 3.48
CA THR A 76 -3.48 -3.33 3.28
C THR A 76 -2.10 -3.44 2.66
N GLY A 77 -1.23 -4.32 3.19
CA GLY A 77 0.12 -4.51 2.66
C GLY A 77 0.10 -4.95 1.20
N PHE A 78 -0.74 -5.92 0.87
CA PHE A 78 -0.91 -6.39 -0.50
C PHE A 78 -1.45 -5.29 -1.44
N PHE A 79 -2.47 -4.54 -1.01
CA PHE A 79 -3.05 -3.46 -1.81
C PHE A 79 -2.03 -2.35 -2.08
N LEU A 80 -1.31 -1.90 -1.04
CA LEU A 80 -0.28 -0.86 -1.19
C LEU A 80 0.87 -1.31 -2.10
N GLY A 81 1.28 -2.58 -2.01
CA GLY A 81 2.24 -3.17 -2.93
C GLY A 81 1.77 -3.17 -4.39
N ASN A 82 0.50 -3.51 -4.62
CA ASN A 82 -0.09 -3.48 -5.96
C ASN A 82 -0.12 -2.04 -6.54
N GLU A 83 -0.55 -1.06 -5.75
CA GLU A 83 -0.59 0.34 -6.20
C GLU A 83 0.80 0.92 -6.42
N TYR A 84 1.80 0.49 -5.64
CA TYR A 84 3.20 0.86 -5.87
C TYR A 84 3.68 0.40 -7.25
N LEU A 85 3.44 -0.86 -7.63
CA LEU A 85 3.79 -1.37 -8.96
C LEU A 85 3.12 -0.57 -10.08
N ARG A 86 1.82 -0.28 -9.92
CA ARG A 86 1.06 0.51 -10.89
C ARG A 86 1.61 1.92 -11.05
N ALA A 87 2.00 2.56 -9.94
CA ALA A 87 2.63 3.87 -9.98
C ALA A 87 4.01 3.86 -10.66
N GLN A 88 4.68 2.71 -10.70
CA GLN A 88 5.92 2.52 -11.45
C GLN A 88 5.70 2.11 -12.92
N GLY A 89 4.45 2.05 -13.39
CA GLY A 89 4.13 1.69 -14.78
C GLY A 89 4.01 0.18 -15.02
N PHE A 90 4.06 -0.65 -13.97
CA PHE A 90 3.84 -2.10 -14.07
C PHE A 90 2.34 -2.42 -13.96
N PRO A 91 1.87 -3.56 -14.48
CA PRO A 91 0.45 -3.94 -14.44
C PRO A 91 -0.13 -4.18 -13.03
N GLY A 92 0.70 -4.18 -11.98
CA GLY A 92 0.32 -4.58 -10.62
C GLY A 92 0.54 -6.08 -10.36
N LEU A 93 0.26 -6.53 -9.13
CA LEU A 93 0.34 -7.95 -8.75
C LEU A 93 -0.85 -8.76 -9.31
N ILE A 94 -1.99 -8.09 -9.52
CA ILE A 94 -3.20 -8.69 -10.09
C ILE A 94 -3.53 -7.99 -11.40
N LYS A 95 -3.61 -8.77 -12.50
CA LYS A 95 -4.29 -8.34 -13.72
C LYS A 95 -5.78 -8.55 -13.53
N PHE A 96 -6.53 -7.47 -13.41
CA PHE A 96 -7.99 -7.55 -13.54
C PHE A 96 -8.31 -7.60 -15.03
N GLU A 97 -8.97 -8.66 -15.49
CA GLU A 97 -9.38 -8.80 -16.90
C GLU A 97 -10.40 -7.72 -17.33
N LYS A 98 -10.99 -7.01 -16.36
CA LYS A 98 -11.79 -5.79 -16.55
C LYS A 98 -11.31 -4.68 -15.61
N GLY A 99 -10.60 -3.69 -16.16
CA GLY A 99 -10.26 -2.47 -15.45
C GLY A 99 -11.49 -1.59 -15.29
N GLY A 100 -12.14 -1.63 -14.12
CA GLY A 100 -13.27 -0.72 -13.85
C GLY A 100 -13.95 -0.91 -12.50
N GLU A 101 -14.06 -2.14 -11.99
CA GLU A 101 -14.94 -2.39 -10.84
C GLU A 101 -14.33 -2.06 -9.48
N VAL A 102 -13.00 -1.98 -9.35
CA VAL A 102 -12.35 -1.70 -8.04
C VAL A 102 -12.40 -0.21 -7.67
N TYR A 103 -12.48 0.69 -8.65
CA TYR A 103 -12.56 2.15 -8.42
C TYR A 103 -13.99 2.70 -8.54
N GLY A 104 -14.98 1.87 -8.90
CA GLY A 104 -16.37 2.28 -9.08
C GLY A 104 -17.01 2.89 -7.82
N ASP A 105 -16.52 2.50 -6.63
CA ASP A 105 -17.03 3.01 -5.35
C ASP A 105 -16.13 4.05 -4.67
N VAL A 106 -14.96 4.39 -5.22
CA VAL A 106 -14.07 5.39 -4.60
C VAL A 106 -14.52 6.83 -4.91
N HIS A 107 -15.48 7.01 -5.83
CA HIS A 107 -16.04 8.32 -6.19
C HIS A 107 -17.27 8.76 -5.36
N ALA A 108 -17.78 7.95 -4.44
CA ALA A 108 -19.01 8.25 -3.70
C ALA A 108 -18.82 8.87 -2.29
N VAL A 109 -17.62 9.39 -1.97
CA VAL A 109 -17.39 10.15 -0.72
C VAL A 109 -16.88 11.55 -1.07
N VAL A 110 -17.70 12.27 -1.83
CA VAL A 110 -17.71 13.74 -1.86
C VAL A 110 -19.18 14.15 -1.84
N GLU A 111 -19.73 14.22 -0.62
CA GLU A 111 -20.64 15.27 -0.15
C GLU A 111 -20.65 15.24 1.39
#